data_AF-A0AA88VEM7-F1
#
_entry.id   AF-A0AA88VEM7-F1
#
_cell.length_a   1.000
_cell.length_b   1.000
_cell.length_c   1.000
_cell.angle_alpha   90.00
_cell.angle_beta   90.00
_cell.angle_gamma   90.00
#
_symmetry.space_group_name_H-M   'P 1'
#
loop_
_entity.id
_entity.type
_entity.pdbx_description
1 polymer ?
#
loop_
_entity_poly.entity_id
_entity_poly.type
_entity_poly.pdbx_seq_one_letter_code
_entity_poly.pdbx_strand_id
1 'polypeptide(L)'
;MSYKRIYLGPALKELDAGNSHVCGLVNGTNRLECWLWPDYDLKRTAFVSSVAVGDGFVCGLLELGQIHCLGSYGNVTDHVPSGNYSLVASGSRHACATSSLNGSLECWGDMVGEKPAGDFKALALGKNRSCAMRPNGMVTCWGEDGFALPGNMRDAFFVAIEGKGNVFCGILASDLSLNCWGNEILDSNSNSSVMKNVIPGPCRSECPCSPLPNYGTFCSQGLMICEPCKSPPLVISSPSIPSQPPTSPPSRRTRWNKKMIAFLVVGCVGSLSFLIACGFLFSRYCKVRGYRVHDSGPLDDPLPPPRQGGPSQTSQVEPAKPTLEKRLSQLASLGNGGHLEEFSLQMLLHATSNFSEERKIGSGSFGSVYHGTLDDGREVAIKRAEVSSSTSYAGGTKRQEDQGHAFVNELEFLSRLNHKNLVGLLGYCEDFNELVLVYEYMNNGSLHDHLHKLQSSPLMSWTARIKVGMQRSLRFLLRQIPAALE
;
A
#
# COMPACT_ATOMS: atom_id res chain seq x y z
N MET A 1 -2.83 -26.74 -23.18
CA MET A 1 -3.40 -25.50 -22.59
C MET A 1 -2.45 -24.34 -22.90
N SER A 2 -2.95 -23.26 -23.50
CA SER A 2 -2.15 -22.04 -23.71
C SER A 2 -2.15 -21.27 -22.39
N TYR A 3 -1.00 -21.20 -21.72
CA TYR A 3 -0.86 -20.40 -20.49
C TYR A 3 -0.96 -18.93 -20.87
N LYS A 4 -2.00 -18.25 -20.38
CA LYS A 4 -2.16 -16.81 -20.57
C LYS A 4 -1.14 -16.09 -19.71
N ARG A 5 -0.11 -15.52 -20.34
CA ARG A 5 0.88 -14.68 -19.66
C ARG A 5 0.19 -13.45 -19.08
N ILE A 6 0.24 -13.29 -17.76
CA ILE A 6 -0.40 -12.18 -17.04
C ILE A 6 0.55 -10.98 -16.94
N TYR A 7 1.86 -11.23 -16.87
CA TYR A 7 2.91 -10.21 -16.76
C TYR A 7 3.78 -10.19 -18.03
N LEU A 8 3.84 -9.02 -18.68
CA LEU A 8 4.52 -8.81 -19.96
C LEU A 8 5.97 -8.31 -19.83
N GLY A 9 6.49 -8.15 -18.61
CA GLY A 9 7.89 -7.78 -18.37
C GLY A 9 8.87 -8.96 -18.42
N PRO A 10 10.16 -8.75 -18.07
CA PRO A 10 11.19 -9.80 -18.10
C PRO A 10 10.82 -10.99 -17.21
N ALA A 11 11.39 -12.18 -17.43
CA ALA A 11 11.09 -13.32 -16.55
C ALA A 11 11.53 -12.99 -15.11
N LEU A 12 10.66 -13.21 -14.13
CA LEU A 12 10.98 -13.03 -12.72
C LEU A 12 11.43 -14.36 -12.12
N LYS A 13 12.45 -14.31 -11.27
CA LYS A 13 12.92 -15.41 -10.43
C LYS A 13 12.08 -15.53 -9.16
N GLU A 14 11.70 -14.39 -8.60
CA GLU A 14 10.94 -14.28 -7.36
C GLU A 14 10.05 -13.04 -7.39
N LEU A 15 8.97 -13.06 -6.65
CA LEU A 15 7.99 -11.99 -6.54
C LEU A 15 7.43 -11.99 -5.12
N ASP A 16 7.41 -10.83 -4.50
CA ASP A 16 6.71 -10.62 -3.24
C ASP A 16 5.90 -9.31 -3.28
N ALA A 17 4.80 -9.28 -2.52
CA ALA A 17 3.83 -8.20 -2.49
C ALA A 17 3.66 -7.68 -1.07
N GLY A 18 3.95 -6.39 -0.89
CA GLY A 18 3.58 -5.56 0.26
C GLY A 18 2.11 -5.11 0.23
N ASN A 19 1.69 -4.35 1.24
CA ASN A 19 0.36 -3.71 1.23
C ASN A 19 0.28 -2.59 0.17
N SER A 20 1.40 -1.91 -0.08
CA SER A 20 1.48 -0.68 -0.87
C SER A 20 2.25 -0.85 -2.18
N HIS A 21 3.14 -1.84 -2.26
CA HIS A 21 4.09 -2.07 -3.34
C HIS A 21 4.27 -3.55 -3.65
N VAL A 22 4.71 -3.87 -4.86
CA VAL A 22 5.06 -5.24 -5.27
C VAL A 22 6.46 -5.20 -5.83
N CYS A 23 7.32 -6.15 -5.47
CA CYS A 23 8.67 -6.22 -5.99
C CYS A 23 9.02 -7.63 -6.45
N GLY A 24 9.80 -7.72 -7.52
CA GLY A 24 10.28 -8.98 -8.04
C GLY A 24 11.75 -8.91 -8.44
N LEU A 25 12.41 -10.06 -8.40
CA LEU A 25 13.79 -10.21 -8.86
C LEU A 25 13.78 -10.69 -10.29
N VAL A 26 14.42 -9.94 -11.18
CA VAL A 26 14.54 -10.32 -12.60
C VAL A 26 15.48 -11.50 -12.75
N ASN A 27 15.01 -12.54 -13.43
CA ASN A 27 15.77 -13.75 -13.71
C ASN A 27 17.01 -13.43 -14.56
N GLY A 28 18.16 -13.97 -14.17
CA GLY A 28 19.44 -13.77 -14.83
C GLY A 28 20.21 -12.51 -14.41
N THR A 29 19.53 -11.42 -14.04
CA THR A 29 20.20 -10.17 -13.62
C THR A 29 20.17 -9.92 -12.12
N ASN A 30 19.28 -10.60 -11.37
CA ASN A 30 19.07 -10.37 -9.94
C ASN A 30 18.74 -8.90 -9.60
N ARG A 31 18.30 -8.13 -10.61
CA ARG A 31 17.88 -6.75 -10.44
C ARG A 31 16.49 -6.73 -9.80
N LEU A 32 16.34 -5.89 -8.78
CA LEU A 32 15.04 -5.62 -8.19
C LEU A 32 14.21 -4.72 -9.10
N GLU A 33 13.01 -5.17 -9.45
CA GLU A 33 11.96 -4.36 -10.07
C GLU A 33 10.80 -4.24 -9.10
N CYS A 34 10.49 -3.01 -8.68
CA CYS A 34 9.33 -2.71 -7.87
C CYS A 34 8.29 -1.91 -8.67
N TRP A 35 7.02 -2.29 -8.52
CA TRP A 35 5.87 -1.59 -9.07
C TRP A 35 5.15 -0.84 -7.96
N LEU A 36 4.50 0.26 -8.36
CA LEU A 36 3.75 1.15 -7.46
C LEU A 36 4.62 1.86 -6.41
N TRP A 37 5.94 1.96 -6.64
CA TRP A 37 6.89 2.63 -5.75
C TRP A 37 7.65 3.74 -6.51
N PRO A 38 7.10 4.97 -6.57
CA PRO A 38 7.65 6.04 -7.41
C PRO A 38 8.96 6.66 -6.88
N ASP A 39 9.18 6.62 -5.57
CA ASP A 39 10.16 7.49 -4.89
C ASP A 39 11.58 6.94 -4.73
N TYR A 40 11.93 5.81 -5.35
CA TYR A 40 13.26 5.20 -5.14
C TYR A 40 13.88 4.64 -6.43
N ASP A 41 15.05 5.18 -6.83
CA ASP A 41 15.86 4.64 -7.94
C ASP A 41 16.61 3.38 -7.46
N LEU A 42 15.89 2.26 -7.40
CA LEU A 42 16.36 0.95 -6.89
C LEU A 42 17.38 0.26 -7.83
N LYS A 43 17.88 0.96 -8.86
CA LYS A 43 18.69 0.38 -9.95
C LYS A 43 20.06 -0.16 -9.54
N ARG A 44 20.51 0.04 -8.30
CA ARG A 44 21.87 -0.33 -7.88
C ARG A 44 21.96 -1.49 -6.88
N THR A 45 20.84 -2.00 -6.38
CA THR A 45 20.88 -3.08 -5.39
C THR A 45 20.48 -4.40 -6.03
N ALA A 46 21.42 -5.36 -6.01
CA ALA A 46 21.20 -6.71 -6.49
C ALA A 46 20.93 -7.64 -5.30
N PHE A 47 19.71 -8.15 -5.20
CA PHE A 47 19.37 -9.22 -4.26
C PHE A 47 19.41 -10.55 -5.01
N VAL A 48 19.98 -11.57 -4.38
CA VAL A 48 20.38 -12.78 -5.09
C VAL A 48 19.37 -13.91 -4.94
N SER A 49 18.74 -14.05 -3.78
CA SER A 49 18.00 -15.28 -3.45
C SER A 49 16.65 -15.11 -2.76
N SER A 50 16.37 -13.95 -2.16
CA SER A 50 15.11 -13.71 -1.47
C SER A 50 14.74 -12.22 -1.49
N VAL A 51 13.46 -11.91 -1.67
CA VAL A 51 12.90 -10.56 -1.53
C VAL A 51 11.70 -10.58 -0.58
N ALA A 52 11.64 -9.60 0.31
CA ALA A 52 10.61 -9.46 1.33
C ALA A 52 10.13 -8.01 1.44
N VAL A 53 8.88 -7.76 1.06
CA VAL A 53 8.28 -6.43 0.86
C VAL A 53 7.32 -6.09 2.00
N GLY A 54 7.70 -5.07 2.78
CA GLY A 54 6.89 -4.49 3.85
C GLY A 54 6.13 -3.24 3.42
N ASP A 55 5.73 -2.40 4.38
CA ASP A 55 5.08 -1.12 4.10
C ASP A 55 6.12 -0.01 3.96
N GLY A 56 6.45 0.36 2.71
CA GLY A 56 7.46 1.38 2.40
C GLY A 56 8.91 0.93 2.60
N PHE A 57 9.16 -0.37 2.77
CA PHE A 57 10.51 -0.95 2.76
C PHE A 57 10.55 -2.31 2.03
N VAL A 58 11.73 -2.68 1.53
CA VAL A 58 12.03 -3.98 0.94
C VAL A 58 13.35 -4.48 1.50
N CYS A 59 13.37 -5.72 1.95
CA CYS A 59 14.57 -6.42 2.37
C CYS A 59 14.87 -7.56 1.41
N GLY A 60 16.14 -7.91 1.28
CA GLY A 60 16.55 -9.06 0.51
C GLY A 60 17.91 -9.58 0.94
N LEU A 61 18.24 -10.78 0.44
CA LEU A 61 19.50 -11.43 0.74
C LEU A 61 20.54 -11.16 -0.36
N LEU A 62 21.75 -10.80 0.06
CA LEU A 62 22.94 -10.70 -0.80
C LEU A 62 23.59 -12.09 -0.97
N GLU A 63 24.61 -12.21 -1.83
CA GLU A 63 25.24 -13.50 -2.18
C GLU A 63 25.75 -14.30 -0.97
N LEU A 64 26.23 -13.61 0.06
CA LEU A 64 26.78 -14.23 1.27
C LEU A 64 25.71 -14.47 2.36
N GLY A 65 24.43 -14.25 2.07
CA GLY A 65 23.33 -14.36 3.03
C GLY A 65 23.16 -13.15 3.95
N GLN A 66 23.90 -12.06 3.70
CA GLN A 66 23.70 -10.80 4.41
C GLN A 66 22.36 -10.17 4.01
N ILE A 67 21.65 -9.61 4.98
CA ILE A 67 20.40 -8.89 4.72
C ILE A 67 20.74 -7.46 4.34
N HIS A 68 20.07 -6.96 3.30
CA HIS A 68 20.09 -5.55 2.96
C HIS A 68 18.65 -5.06 2.78
N CYS A 69 18.33 -3.93 3.41
CA CYS A 69 17.00 -3.34 3.38
C CYS A 69 17.05 -1.91 2.82
N LEU A 70 16.03 -1.56 2.06
CA LEU A 70 15.85 -0.26 1.42
C LEU A 70 14.45 0.26 1.72
N GLY A 71 14.28 1.56 1.88
CA GLY A 71 12.97 2.18 2.07
C GLY A 71 13.00 3.35 3.04
N SER A 72 11.81 3.82 3.41
CA SER A 72 11.63 4.97 4.31
C SER A 72 11.40 4.57 5.77
N TYR A 73 11.32 3.28 6.08
CA TYR A 73 10.99 2.78 7.42
C TYR A 73 12.25 2.51 8.27
N GLY A 74 12.78 3.57 8.90
CA GLY A 74 14.04 3.55 9.66
C GLY A 74 14.15 2.44 10.72
N ASN A 75 13.06 2.10 11.41
CA ASN A 75 13.08 1.03 12.43
C ASN A 75 13.45 -0.34 11.84
N VAL A 76 13.23 -0.56 10.54
CA VAL A 76 13.65 -1.78 9.84
C VAL A 76 14.94 -1.56 9.06
N THR A 77 15.09 -0.45 8.33
CA THR A 77 16.23 -0.22 7.44
C THR A 77 17.53 0.10 8.19
N ASP A 78 17.43 0.68 9.39
CA ASP A 78 18.61 1.16 10.14
C ASP A 78 19.09 0.14 11.20
N HIS A 79 18.25 -0.86 11.49
CA HIS A 79 18.49 -1.87 12.53
C HIS A 79 18.61 -3.28 11.95
N VAL A 80 19.11 -3.38 10.72
CA VAL A 80 19.30 -4.67 10.04
C VAL A 80 20.32 -5.51 10.80
N PRO A 81 19.98 -6.76 11.18
CA PRO A 81 20.87 -7.57 11.99
C PRO A 81 22.07 -8.06 11.16
N SER A 82 23.21 -8.19 11.83
CA SER A 82 24.46 -8.66 11.22
C SER A 82 24.54 -10.19 11.29
N GLY A 83 24.90 -10.84 10.19
CA GLY A 83 24.99 -12.29 10.13
C GLY A 83 24.69 -12.82 8.73
N ASN A 84 24.65 -14.15 8.62
CA ASN A 84 24.31 -14.84 7.39
C ASN A 84 23.00 -15.59 7.57
N TYR A 85 22.05 -15.30 6.69
CA TYR A 85 20.67 -15.76 6.73
C TYR A 85 20.30 -16.51 5.46
N SER A 86 19.38 -17.44 5.61
CA SER A 86 18.90 -18.34 4.55
C SER A 86 17.55 -17.91 3.98
N LEU A 87 16.78 -17.16 4.77
CA LEU A 87 15.46 -16.63 4.42
C LEU A 87 15.29 -15.26 5.09
N VAL A 88 14.60 -14.35 4.42
CA VAL A 88 14.07 -13.12 5.01
C VAL A 88 12.59 -13.00 4.64
N ALA A 89 11.78 -12.51 5.58
CA ALA A 89 10.37 -12.22 5.38
C ALA A 89 10.01 -10.90 6.06
N SER A 90 9.01 -10.20 5.52
CA SER A 90 8.63 -8.85 5.96
C SER A 90 7.14 -8.79 6.27
N GLY A 91 6.83 -8.30 7.47
CA GLY A 91 5.49 -7.87 7.86
C GLY A 91 5.22 -6.44 7.42
N SER A 92 4.24 -5.79 8.05
CA SER A 92 3.96 -4.38 7.73
C SER A 92 5.06 -3.44 8.24
N ARG A 93 5.57 -3.66 9.46
CA ARG A 93 6.51 -2.74 10.15
C ARG A 93 7.68 -3.45 10.84
N HIS A 94 7.84 -4.74 10.58
CA HIS A 94 8.91 -5.57 11.12
C HIS A 94 9.34 -6.59 10.06
N ALA A 95 10.55 -7.13 10.23
CA ALA A 95 11.09 -8.19 9.40
C ALA A 95 11.68 -9.29 10.28
N CYS A 96 11.72 -10.50 9.73
CA CYS A 96 12.34 -11.64 10.37
C CYS A 96 13.18 -12.42 9.37
N ALA A 97 14.20 -13.08 9.86
CA ALA A 97 15.11 -13.90 9.07
C ALA A 97 15.48 -15.18 9.82
N THR A 98 15.85 -16.22 9.06
CA THR A 98 16.35 -17.48 9.62
C THR A 98 17.84 -17.61 9.39
N SER A 99 18.59 -17.84 10.47
CA SER A 99 20.04 -18.03 10.40
C SER A 99 20.40 -19.22 9.51
N SER A 100 21.39 -19.05 8.64
CA SER A 100 21.89 -20.14 7.77
C SER A 100 22.59 -21.26 8.54
N LEU A 101 23.02 -21.01 9.78
CA LEU A 101 23.80 -21.96 10.57
C LEU A 101 22.93 -23.00 11.29
N ASN A 102 21.83 -22.55 11.89
CA ASN A 102 21.02 -23.35 12.82
C ASN A 102 19.51 -23.14 12.64
N GLY A 103 19.08 -22.36 11.63
CA GLY A 103 17.68 -22.04 11.41
C GLY A 103 17.05 -21.14 12.47
N SER A 104 17.85 -20.54 13.37
CA SER A 104 17.31 -19.71 14.45
C SER A 104 16.64 -18.45 13.91
N LEU A 105 15.51 -18.10 14.51
CA LEU A 105 14.73 -16.92 14.14
C LEU A 105 15.30 -15.63 14.74
N GLU A 106 15.52 -14.63 13.90
CA GLU A 106 15.88 -13.27 14.28
C GLU A 106 14.87 -12.30 13.70
N CYS A 107 14.31 -11.41 14.52
CA CYS A 107 13.27 -10.46 14.13
C CYS A 107 13.62 -9.07 14.63
N TRP A 108 13.33 -8.04 13.85
CA TRP A 108 13.62 -6.65 14.15
C TRP A 108 12.56 -5.70 13.56
N GLY A 109 12.60 -4.43 13.96
CA GLY A 109 11.53 -3.46 13.70
C GLY A 109 10.45 -3.48 14.78
N ASP A 110 9.23 -3.07 14.43
CA ASP A 110 8.13 -2.88 15.40
C ASP A 110 7.36 -4.18 15.64
N MET A 111 8.05 -5.19 16.15
CA MET A 111 7.45 -6.48 16.47
C MET A 111 6.74 -6.47 17.83
N VAL A 112 5.65 -7.25 17.92
CA VAL A 112 4.89 -7.46 19.15
C VAL A 112 5.01 -8.92 19.59
N GLY A 113 5.16 -9.14 20.89
CA GLY A 113 5.28 -10.47 21.49
C GLY A 113 6.69 -11.07 21.40
N GLU A 114 6.92 -12.13 22.17
CA GLU A 114 8.20 -12.84 22.17
C GLU A 114 8.29 -13.82 21.00
N LYS A 115 9.38 -13.74 20.24
CA LYS A 115 9.63 -14.69 19.14
C LYS A 115 9.92 -16.09 19.70
N PRO A 116 9.40 -17.15 19.07
CA PRO A 116 9.64 -18.52 19.51
C PRO A 116 11.10 -18.94 19.29
N ALA A 117 11.61 -19.80 20.18
CA ALA A 117 12.91 -20.43 20.04
C ALA A 117 12.84 -21.71 19.19
N GLY A 118 13.92 -21.99 18.47
CA GLY A 118 14.07 -23.18 17.65
C GLY A 118 14.49 -22.86 16.22
N ASP A 119 14.42 -23.89 15.39
CA ASP A 119 14.77 -23.91 13.98
C ASP A 119 13.54 -23.77 13.08
N PHE A 120 13.61 -22.89 12.09
CA PHE A 120 12.51 -22.60 11.18
C PHE A 120 12.98 -22.61 9.73
N LYS A 121 12.09 -23.05 8.82
CA LYS A 121 12.34 -23.12 7.37
C LYS A 121 11.46 -22.18 6.55
N ALA A 122 10.39 -21.63 7.12
CA ALA A 122 9.49 -20.69 6.45
C ALA A 122 8.87 -19.73 7.47
N LEU A 123 8.51 -18.55 7.01
CA LEU A 123 8.00 -17.45 7.83
C LEU A 123 6.78 -16.82 7.14
N ALA A 124 5.79 -16.43 7.92
CA ALA A 124 4.60 -15.71 7.47
C ALA A 124 4.40 -14.50 8.39
N LEU A 125 4.53 -13.28 7.87
CA LEU A 125 4.50 -12.06 8.68
C LEU A 125 3.33 -11.16 8.27
N GLY A 126 2.51 -10.79 9.27
CA GLY A 126 1.39 -9.88 9.11
C GLY A 126 1.70 -8.46 9.59
N LYS A 127 0.69 -7.77 10.12
CA LYS A 127 0.79 -6.39 10.62
C LYS A 127 1.58 -6.31 11.92
N ASN A 128 1.07 -6.94 12.99
CA ASN A 128 1.66 -7.01 14.34
C ASN A 128 1.74 -8.48 14.83
N ARG A 129 1.68 -9.41 13.89
CA ARG A 129 1.49 -10.85 14.11
C ARG A 129 2.41 -11.60 13.16
N SER A 130 2.91 -12.75 13.59
CA SER A 130 3.83 -13.56 12.80
C SER A 130 3.62 -15.04 13.08
N CYS A 131 3.96 -15.88 12.11
CA CYS A 131 4.04 -17.32 12.25
C CYS A 131 5.34 -17.83 11.61
N ALA A 132 5.86 -18.91 12.16
CA ALA A 132 7.04 -19.58 11.64
C ALA A 132 6.79 -21.08 11.58
N MET A 133 7.27 -21.72 10.51
CA MET A 133 7.12 -23.15 10.26
C MET A 133 8.45 -23.85 10.43
N ARG A 134 8.45 -24.90 11.26
CA ARG A 134 9.61 -25.77 11.52
C ARG A 134 9.87 -26.72 10.35
N PRO A 135 11.06 -27.35 10.26
CA PRO A 135 11.35 -28.32 9.22
C PRO A 135 10.36 -29.48 9.12
N ASN A 136 9.80 -29.92 10.25
CA ASN A 136 8.76 -30.96 10.34
C ASN A 136 7.36 -30.50 9.88
N GLY A 137 7.16 -29.22 9.55
CA GLY A 137 5.87 -28.66 9.12
C GLY A 137 4.99 -28.12 10.25
N MET A 138 5.43 -28.21 11.51
CA MET A 138 4.69 -27.62 12.64
C MET A 138 4.82 -26.10 12.63
N VAL A 139 3.70 -25.39 12.85
CA VAL A 139 3.64 -23.93 12.82
C VAL A 139 3.49 -23.38 14.23
N THR A 140 4.24 -22.32 14.53
CA THR A 140 4.10 -21.56 15.78
C THR A 140 3.87 -20.09 15.44
N CYS A 141 2.82 -19.50 16.02
CA CYS A 141 2.47 -18.10 15.82
C CYS A 141 2.66 -17.30 17.11
N TRP A 142 2.95 -16.01 16.97
CA TRP A 142 3.10 -15.05 18.05
C TRP A 142 2.68 -13.66 17.57
N GLY A 143 2.37 -12.76 18.50
CA GLY A 143 2.01 -11.39 18.16
C GLY A 143 1.12 -10.73 19.20
N GLU A 144 0.52 -9.62 18.77
CA GLU A 144 -0.51 -8.88 19.50
C GLU A 144 -1.69 -9.80 19.91
N ASP A 145 -2.29 -9.50 21.07
CA ASP A 145 -3.44 -10.22 21.65
C ASP A 145 -3.24 -11.73 21.88
N GLY A 146 -1.99 -12.19 22.02
CA GLY A 146 -1.71 -13.62 22.18
C GLY A 146 -2.01 -14.43 20.92
N PHE A 147 -1.83 -13.81 19.74
CA PHE A 147 -2.08 -14.44 18.44
C PHE A 147 -1.40 -15.81 18.34
N ALA A 148 -2.22 -16.84 18.11
CA ALA A 148 -1.81 -18.23 18.05
C ALA A 148 -2.58 -18.97 16.96
N LEU A 149 -2.10 -20.16 16.63
CA LEU A 149 -2.79 -21.04 15.70
C LEU A 149 -4.16 -21.48 16.29
N PRO A 150 -5.24 -21.47 15.49
CA PRO A 150 -6.56 -21.94 15.93
C PRO A 150 -6.52 -23.36 16.50
N GLY A 151 -7.39 -23.63 17.49
CA GLY A 151 -7.39 -24.89 18.25
C GLY A 151 -7.51 -26.15 17.38
N ASN A 152 -8.30 -26.09 16.31
CA ASN A 152 -8.49 -27.17 15.33
C ASN A 152 -7.26 -27.48 14.47
N MET A 153 -6.25 -26.60 14.45
CA MET A 153 -5.05 -26.75 13.62
C MET A 153 -3.76 -26.85 14.44
N ARG A 154 -3.82 -26.88 15.78
CA ARG A 154 -2.62 -26.89 16.64
C ARG A 154 -1.68 -28.08 16.38
N ASP A 155 -2.25 -29.24 16.08
CA ASP A 155 -1.50 -30.48 15.81
C ASP A 155 -1.35 -30.74 14.30
N ALA A 156 -1.70 -29.77 13.46
CA ALA A 156 -1.63 -29.90 12.02
C ALA A 156 -0.22 -29.59 11.49
N PHE A 157 0.14 -30.26 10.40
CA PHE A 157 1.38 -30.02 9.67
C PHE A 157 1.09 -29.28 8.37
N PHE A 158 1.96 -28.35 8.02
CA PHE A 158 1.81 -27.49 6.86
C PHE A 158 2.94 -27.72 5.85
N VAL A 159 2.61 -27.55 4.56
CA VAL A 159 3.56 -27.58 3.45
C VAL A 159 4.05 -26.17 3.12
N ALA A 160 3.17 -25.18 3.25
CA ALA A 160 3.45 -23.78 3.04
C ALA A 160 2.60 -22.93 4.01
N ILE A 161 3.14 -21.77 4.39
CA ILE A 161 2.43 -20.75 5.16
C ILE A 161 2.72 -19.39 4.55
N GLU A 162 1.72 -18.50 4.56
CA GLU A 162 1.84 -17.12 4.11
C GLU A 162 1.00 -16.20 4.99
N GLY A 163 1.45 -14.96 5.14
CA GLY A 163 0.80 -13.96 6.00
C GLY A 163 0.83 -12.58 5.37
N LYS A 164 -0.32 -11.90 5.37
CA LYS A 164 -0.38 -10.48 4.99
C LYS A 164 -1.48 -9.76 5.75
N GLY A 165 -1.16 -8.57 6.27
CA GLY A 165 -2.08 -7.81 7.11
C GLY A 165 -2.49 -8.61 8.34
N ASN A 166 -3.78 -8.90 8.48
CA ASN A 166 -4.31 -9.70 9.58
C ASN A 166 -4.66 -11.14 9.20
N VAL A 167 -4.42 -11.54 7.94
CA VAL A 167 -4.80 -12.86 7.44
C VAL A 167 -3.56 -13.71 7.25
N PHE A 168 -3.64 -14.93 7.77
CA PHE A 168 -2.61 -15.96 7.63
C PHE A 168 -3.25 -17.16 6.97
N CYS A 169 -2.53 -17.80 6.05
CA CYS A 169 -3.00 -18.97 5.34
C CYS A 169 -1.92 -20.03 5.33
N GLY A 170 -2.34 -21.28 5.30
CA GLY A 170 -1.44 -22.42 5.22
C GLY A 170 -2.06 -23.57 4.45
N ILE A 171 -1.22 -24.34 3.78
CA ILE A 171 -1.63 -25.55 3.06
C ILE A 171 -1.35 -26.74 3.96
N LEU A 172 -2.40 -27.48 4.33
CA LEU A 172 -2.29 -28.67 5.17
C LEU A 172 -1.55 -29.79 4.43
N ALA A 173 -0.62 -30.46 5.12
CA ALA A 173 0.12 -31.58 4.56
C ALA A 173 -0.73 -32.86 4.42
N SER A 174 -1.84 -32.96 5.16
CA SER A 174 -2.72 -34.13 5.15
C SER A 174 -3.53 -34.26 3.87
N ASP A 175 -4.06 -33.15 3.35
CA ASP A 175 -5.02 -33.14 2.24
C ASP A 175 -4.78 -32.02 1.22
N LEU A 176 -3.73 -31.21 1.39
CA LEU A 176 -3.42 -30.05 0.56
C LEU A 176 -4.55 -29.02 0.49
N SER A 177 -5.39 -28.96 1.53
CA SER A 177 -6.40 -27.92 1.67
C SER A 177 -5.76 -26.60 2.16
N LEU A 178 -6.20 -25.49 1.56
CA LEU A 178 -5.84 -24.13 1.98
C LEU A 178 -6.73 -23.72 3.15
N ASN A 179 -6.13 -23.46 4.29
CA ASN A 179 -6.83 -22.98 5.48
C ASN A 179 -6.31 -21.61 5.86
N CYS A 180 -7.21 -20.67 6.15
CA CYS A 180 -6.84 -19.31 6.54
C CYS A 180 -7.45 -18.93 7.89
N TRP A 181 -6.75 -18.08 8.64
CA TRP A 181 -7.10 -17.64 9.99
C TRP A 181 -6.59 -16.21 10.27
N GLY A 182 -6.99 -15.66 11.42
CA GLY A 182 -6.45 -14.42 11.97
C GLY A 182 -7.35 -13.18 11.86
N ASN A 183 -8.57 -13.34 11.34
CA ASN A 183 -9.61 -12.31 11.43
C ASN A 183 -10.92 -12.91 11.96
N GLU A 184 -11.80 -12.06 12.50
CA GLU A 184 -13.04 -12.49 13.14
C GLU A 184 -13.92 -13.36 12.21
N ILE A 185 -13.94 -13.09 10.91
CA ILE A 185 -14.74 -13.83 9.93
C ILE A 185 -14.20 -15.25 9.71
N LEU A 186 -12.88 -15.40 9.62
CA LEU A 186 -12.22 -16.68 9.40
C LEU A 186 -12.16 -17.50 10.69
N ASP A 187 -12.06 -16.83 11.85
CA ASP A 187 -11.94 -17.47 13.14
C ASP A 187 -13.31 -17.85 13.74
N SER A 188 -14.40 -17.14 13.39
CA SER A 188 -15.78 -17.46 13.81
C SER A 188 -16.41 -18.59 13.01
N ASN A 189 -16.01 -18.78 11.75
CA ASN A 189 -16.47 -19.90 10.95
C ASN A 189 -15.72 -21.16 11.38
N SER A 190 -16.44 -22.20 11.79
CA SER A 190 -15.88 -23.51 12.13
C SER A 190 -15.16 -24.21 10.95
N ASN A 191 -15.25 -23.63 9.75
CA ASN A 191 -14.63 -24.14 8.54
C ASN A 191 -13.58 -23.15 8.03
N SER A 192 -12.36 -23.27 8.52
CA SER A 192 -11.20 -22.46 8.11
C SER A 192 -10.73 -22.77 6.68
N SER A 193 -11.29 -23.80 6.04
CA SER A 193 -10.93 -24.25 4.69
C SER A 193 -11.48 -23.31 3.63
N VAL A 194 -10.57 -22.63 2.92
CA VAL A 194 -10.87 -21.75 1.79
C VAL A 194 -10.86 -22.52 0.47
N MET A 195 -9.97 -23.50 0.33
CA MET A 195 -9.89 -24.40 -0.82
C MET A 195 -9.59 -25.81 -0.39
N LYS A 196 -10.30 -26.81 -0.94
CA LYS A 196 -10.12 -28.21 -0.57
C LYS A 196 -8.92 -28.88 -1.23
N ASN A 197 -8.57 -28.48 -2.45
CA ASN A 197 -7.45 -29.06 -3.21
C ASN A 197 -6.61 -27.94 -3.83
N VAL A 198 -5.46 -27.65 -3.22
CA VAL A 198 -4.45 -26.78 -3.83
C VAL A 198 -3.51 -27.66 -4.64
N ILE A 199 -3.36 -27.35 -5.92
CA ILE A 199 -2.36 -28.02 -6.76
C ILE A 199 -0.99 -27.43 -6.39
N PRO A 200 -0.05 -28.22 -5.85
CA PRO A 200 1.23 -27.72 -5.30
C PRO A 200 2.20 -27.22 -6.38
N GLY A 201 1.91 -27.43 -7.66
CA GLY A 201 2.69 -26.89 -8.77
C GLY A 201 2.12 -27.25 -10.13
N PRO A 202 2.67 -26.69 -11.22
CA PRO A 202 2.22 -27.02 -12.57
C PRO A 202 2.58 -28.47 -12.91
N CYS A 203 1.67 -29.15 -13.62
CA CYS A 203 1.94 -30.45 -14.23
C CYS A 203 2.94 -30.32 -15.38
N ARG A 204 4.02 -31.11 -15.34
CA ARG A 204 5.11 -31.15 -16.33
C ARG A 204 5.34 -32.58 -16.80
N SER A 205 5.91 -32.73 -17.99
CA SER A 205 6.32 -34.04 -18.52
C SER A 205 7.60 -34.57 -17.87
N GLU A 206 8.47 -33.67 -17.40
CA GLU A 206 9.76 -34.00 -16.81
C GLU A 206 10.04 -33.12 -15.58
N CYS A 207 10.67 -33.72 -14.59
CA CYS A 207 11.14 -33.03 -13.39
C CYS A 207 12.66 -32.96 -13.36
N PRO A 208 13.26 -31.76 -13.20
CA PRO A 208 14.71 -31.60 -13.12
C PRO A 208 15.35 -32.37 -11.96
N CYS A 209 14.60 -32.59 -10.88
CA CYS A 209 15.09 -33.22 -9.66
C CYS A 209 14.27 -34.47 -9.31
N SER A 210 13.07 -34.31 -8.74
CA SER A 210 12.21 -35.45 -8.41
C SER A 210 10.73 -35.08 -8.52
N PRO A 211 9.84 -36.02 -8.88
CA PRO A 211 8.41 -35.81 -8.82
C PRO A 211 7.90 -35.81 -7.37
N LEU A 212 6.92 -34.96 -7.08
CA LEU A 212 6.25 -34.85 -5.79
C LEU A 212 5.44 -36.12 -5.49
N PRO A 213 5.52 -36.73 -4.30
CA PRO A 213 4.71 -37.89 -3.95
C PRO A 213 3.21 -37.67 -4.24
N ASN A 214 2.53 -38.71 -4.74
CA ASN A 214 1.10 -38.67 -5.09
C ASN A 214 0.71 -37.67 -6.20
N TYR A 215 1.65 -37.22 -7.06
CA TYR A 215 1.33 -36.32 -8.19
C TYR A 215 0.21 -36.84 -9.12
N GLY A 216 0.02 -38.16 -9.20
CA GLY A 216 -0.99 -38.81 -10.05
C GLY A 216 -2.44 -38.46 -9.68
N THR A 217 -2.71 -37.91 -8.50
CA THR A 217 -4.04 -37.41 -8.14
C THR A 217 -4.33 -36.00 -8.66
N PHE A 218 -3.29 -35.26 -9.07
CA PHE A 218 -3.40 -33.86 -9.51
C PHE A 218 -3.21 -33.68 -11.00
N CYS A 219 -2.47 -34.57 -11.65
CA CYS A 219 -2.13 -34.48 -13.05
C CYS A 219 -2.72 -35.66 -13.84
N SER A 220 -3.14 -35.38 -15.08
CA SER A 220 -3.51 -36.42 -16.05
C SER A 220 -2.32 -37.35 -16.36
N GLN A 221 -2.61 -38.55 -16.85
CA GLN A 221 -1.61 -39.62 -17.05
C GLN A 221 -0.35 -39.13 -17.79
N GLY A 222 0.82 -39.46 -17.23
CA GLY A 222 2.12 -39.11 -17.81
C GLY A 222 2.65 -37.72 -17.44
N LEU A 223 1.90 -36.91 -16.70
CA LEU A 223 2.38 -35.63 -16.17
C LEU A 223 2.62 -35.71 -14.65
N MET A 224 3.60 -34.95 -14.17
CA MET A 224 4.06 -34.93 -12.78
C MET A 224 4.27 -33.50 -12.28
N ILE A 225 4.10 -33.31 -10.97
CA ILE A 225 4.48 -32.08 -10.27
C ILE A 225 5.87 -32.30 -9.70
N CYS A 226 6.75 -31.32 -9.78
CA CYS A 226 8.14 -31.47 -9.37
C CYS A 226 8.38 -30.93 -7.96
N GLU A 227 9.17 -31.64 -7.17
CA GLU A 227 9.73 -31.11 -5.94
C GLU A 227 10.76 -30.01 -6.25
N PRO A 228 10.88 -28.99 -5.39
CA PRO A 228 12.00 -28.06 -5.44
C PRO A 228 13.31 -28.84 -5.34
N CYS A 229 14.27 -28.52 -6.20
CA CYS A 229 15.60 -29.10 -6.13
C CYS A 229 16.23 -28.74 -4.78
N LYS A 230 16.51 -29.76 -3.96
CA LYS A 230 17.31 -29.57 -2.74
C LYS A 230 18.69 -29.10 -3.20
N SER A 231 19.07 -27.87 -2.84
CA SER A 231 20.45 -27.44 -3.00
C SER A 231 21.35 -28.48 -2.33
N PRO A 232 22.46 -28.91 -2.95
CA PRO A 232 23.42 -29.72 -2.22
C PRO A 232 23.82 -28.96 -0.95
N PRO A 233 23.99 -29.65 0.20
CA PRO A 233 24.62 -29.01 1.34
C PRO A 233 25.95 -28.45 0.84
N LEU A 234 26.19 -27.15 1.09
CA LEU A 234 27.52 -26.59 0.94
C LEU A 234 28.44 -27.47 1.79
N VAL A 235 29.23 -28.31 1.14
CA VAL A 235 30.32 -29.03 1.79
C VAL A 235 31.28 -27.94 2.22
N ILE A 236 31.13 -27.49 3.47
CA ILE A 236 32.16 -26.72 4.13
C ILE A 236 33.32 -27.70 4.26
N SER A 237 34.26 -27.62 3.32
CA SER A 237 35.58 -28.20 3.50
C SER A 237 36.08 -27.70 4.85
N SER A 238 36.26 -28.61 5.81
CA SER A 238 36.82 -28.32 7.12
C SER A 238 38.05 -27.43 6.93
N PRO A 239 38.11 -26.23 7.54
CA PRO A 239 39.31 -25.43 7.44
C PRO A 239 40.45 -26.23 8.10
N SER A 240 41.50 -26.50 7.33
CA SER A 240 42.75 -27.00 7.85
C SER A 240 43.21 -26.09 8.99
N ILE A 241 43.48 -26.72 10.13
CA ILE A 241 44.01 -26.12 11.36
C ILE A 241 45.10 -25.11 11.01
N PRO A 242 44.96 -23.81 11.33
CA PRO A 242 46.06 -22.87 11.21
C PRO A 242 47.11 -23.22 12.27
N SER A 243 48.34 -23.42 11.82
CA SER A 243 49.52 -23.39 12.67
C SER A 243 49.60 -22.08 13.45
N GLN A 244 50.00 -22.18 14.72
CA GLN A 244 50.08 -21.14 15.75
C GLN A 244 50.47 -19.74 15.23
N PRO A 245 49.82 -18.66 15.73
CA PRO A 245 50.31 -17.31 15.49
C PRO A 245 51.56 -17.03 16.35
N PRO A 246 52.54 -16.26 15.86
CA PRO A 246 53.63 -15.76 16.69
C PRO A 246 53.09 -14.77 17.73
N THR A 247 53.66 -14.86 18.92
CA THR A 247 53.44 -13.99 20.08
C THR A 247 53.45 -12.50 19.72
N SER A 248 52.36 -11.81 20.05
CA SER A 248 52.24 -10.35 20.02
C SER A 248 53.13 -9.70 21.09
N PRO A 249 53.80 -8.57 20.82
CA PRO A 249 54.49 -7.77 21.84
C PRO A 249 53.48 -7.02 22.74
N PRO A 250 53.87 -6.62 23.96
CA PRO A 250 52.93 -6.13 24.95
C PRO A 250 52.30 -4.79 24.56
N SER A 251 51.00 -4.68 24.82
CA SER A 251 50.21 -3.47 24.68
C SER A 251 50.81 -2.30 25.46
N ARG A 252 51.25 -1.26 24.77
CA ARG A 252 51.56 0.04 25.37
C ARG A 252 50.26 0.67 25.85
N ARG A 253 50.00 0.65 27.16
CA ARG A 253 49.01 1.55 27.78
C ARG A 253 49.49 2.98 27.54
N THR A 254 48.82 3.70 26.65
CA THR A 254 49.01 5.15 26.48
C THR A 254 48.56 5.84 27.75
N ARG A 255 49.53 6.25 28.58
CA ARG A 255 49.31 7.08 29.75
C ARG A 255 48.99 8.49 29.27
N TRP A 256 47.73 8.89 29.41
CA TRP A 256 47.28 10.23 29.03
C TRP A 256 48.04 11.26 29.88
N ASN A 257 48.70 12.20 29.22
CA ASN A 257 49.47 13.25 29.89
C ASN A 257 48.48 14.20 30.60
N LYS A 258 48.70 14.52 31.88
CA LYS A 258 47.80 15.41 32.66
C LYS A 258 47.55 16.75 31.97
N LYS A 259 48.51 17.23 31.17
CA LYS A 259 48.36 18.43 30.34
C LYS A 259 47.32 18.28 29.24
N MET A 260 47.20 17.10 28.62
CA MET A 260 46.23 16.82 27.55
C MET A 260 44.78 16.77 28.06
N ILE A 261 44.58 16.25 29.27
CA ILE A 261 43.28 16.25 29.95
C ILE A 261 42.89 17.69 30.35
N ALA A 262 43.83 18.50 30.83
CA ALA A 262 43.57 19.89 31.15
C ALA A 262 43.14 20.73 29.92
N PHE A 263 43.75 20.51 28.76
CA PHE A 263 43.36 21.20 27.52
C PHE A 263 41.94 20.83 27.06
N LEU A 264 41.54 19.55 27.17
CA LEU A 264 40.19 19.11 26.80
C LEU A 264 39.12 19.71 27.72
N VAL A 265 39.37 19.74 29.03
CA VAL A 265 38.41 20.30 29.99
C VAL A 265 38.26 21.82 29.82
N VAL A 266 39.37 22.55 29.63
CA VAL A 266 39.32 24.01 29.41
C VAL A 266 38.63 24.35 28.08
N GLY A 267 38.87 23.55 27.04
CA GLY A 267 38.20 23.71 25.75
C GLY A 267 36.68 23.49 25.83
N CYS A 268 36.25 22.42 26.49
CA CYS A 268 34.82 22.12 26.62
C CYS A 268 34.09 23.17 27.48
N VAL A 269 34.65 23.58 28.62
CA VAL A 269 34.01 24.57 29.50
C VAL A 269 33.98 25.97 28.86
N GLY A 270 35.04 26.35 28.13
CA GLY A 270 35.07 27.60 27.38
C GLY A 270 34.03 27.64 26.25
N SER A 271 33.90 26.55 25.49
CA SER A 271 32.93 26.44 24.39
C SER A 271 31.48 26.49 24.89
N LEU A 272 31.18 25.82 26.01
CA LEU A 272 29.84 25.82 26.59
C LEU A 272 29.46 27.20 27.13
N SER A 273 30.41 27.90 27.77
CA SER A 273 30.20 29.25 28.27
C SER A 273 29.95 30.25 27.12
N PHE A 274 30.66 30.10 26.00
CA PHE A 274 30.47 30.92 24.81
C PHE A 274 29.09 30.70 24.17
N LEU A 275 28.64 29.44 24.06
CA LEU A 275 27.32 29.12 23.50
C LEU A 275 26.18 29.66 24.38
N ILE A 276 26.31 29.61 25.70
CA ILE A 276 25.32 30.20 26.63
C ILE A 276 25.28 31.73 26.47
N ALA A 277 26.45 32.38 26.33
CA ALA A 277 26.51 33.82 26.10
C ALA A 277 25.89 34.22 24.75
N CYS A 278 26.16 33.48 23.68
CA CYS A 278 25.53 33.67 22.37
C CYS A 278 24.02 33.45 22.42
N GLY A 279 23.54 32.41 23.10
CA GLY A 279 22.11 32.17 23.30
C GLY A 279 21.43 33.28 24.10
N PHE A 280 22.09 33.81 25.13
CA PHE A 280 21.56 34.94 25.90
C PHE A 280 21.48 36.23 25.07
N LEU A 281 22.52 36.54 24.29
CA LEU A 281 22.54 37.67 23.36
C LEU A 281 21.49 37.52 22.27
N PHE A 282 21.31 36.31 21.72
CA PHE A 282 20.27 36.01 20.74
C PHE A 282 18.86 36.15 21.35
N SER A 283 18.65 35.67 22.57
CA SER A 283 17.38 35.85 23.27
C SER A 283 17.05 37.32 23.54
N ARG A 284 18.07 38.15 23.86
CA ARG A 284 17.92 39.59 24.00
C ARG A 284 17.71 40.27 22.66
N TYR A 285 18.36 39.81 21.59
CA TYR A 285 18.13 40.29 20.24
C TYR A 285 16.69 40.00 19.79
N CYS A 286 16.16 38.79 20.03
CA CYS A 286 14.78 38.44 19.73
C CYS A 286 13.76 39.16 20.63
N LYS A 287 14.10 39.49 21.89
CA LYS A 287 13.23 40.28 22.78
C LYS A 287 13.24 41.78 22.47
N VAL A 288 14.37 42.34 22.02
CA VAL A 288 14.49 43.76 21.63
C VAL A 288 13.95 43.99 20.22
N ARG A 289 14.03 42.98 19.34
CA ARG A 289 13.40 42.96 18.03
C ARG A 289 12.04 42.27 18.13
N GLY A 290 11.18 42.86 18.97
CA GLY A 290 9.78 42.45 19.12
C GLY A 290 9.13 42.24 17.76
N TYR A 291 8.40 41.13 17.65
CA TYR A 291 7.49 40.80 16.57
C TYR A 291 6.69 42.04 16.16
N ARG A 292 7.09 42.66 15.04
CA ARG A 292 6.25 43.63 14.35
C ARG A 292 5.21 42.84 13.57
N VAL A 293 4.08 42.63 14.23
CA VAL A 293 2.78 42.42 13.61
C VAL A 293 2.56 43.60 12.65
N HIS A 294 2.44 43.32 11.35
CA HIS A 294 1.89 44.27 10.41
C HIS A 294 0.36 44.19 10.53
N ASP A 295 -0.19 44.95 11.47
CA ASP A 295 -1.55 45.46 11.40
C ASP A 295 -1.45 46.87 10.83
N SER A 296 -1.97 47.06 9.62
CA SER A 296 -2.24 48.40 9.10
C SER A 296 -3.73 48.66 9.29
N GLY A 297 -4.05 49.29 10.41
CA GLY A 297 -5.32 49.96 10.64
C GLY A 297 -5.46 51.28 9.86
N PRO A 298 -6.63 51.94 9.97
CA PRO A 298 -7.15 52.93 9.03
C PRO A 298 -6.57 54.34 9.25
N LEU A 299 -6.64 55.18 8.22
CA LEU A 299 -6.41 56.63 8.31
C LEU A 299 -7.70 57.37 7.96
N ASP A 300 -8.30 57.99 8.97
CA ASP A 300 -9.24 59.10 8.85
C ASP A 300 -8.45 60.42 8.93
N ASP A 301 -8.88 61.42 8.15
CA ASP A 301 -8.97 62.87 8.48
C ASP A 301 -9.17 63.69 7.17
N PRO A 302 -9.75 64.91 7.18
CA PRO A 302 -11.07 65.35 7.65
C PRO A 302 -11.90 66.11 6.55
N LEU A 303 -13.22 66.22 6.72
CA LEU A 303 -14.20 67.02 5.92
C LEU A 303 -14.19 68.54 6.30
N PRO A 304 -14.96 69.53 5.69
CA PRO A 304 -15.97 69.59 4.57
C PRO A 304 -15.77 70.85 3.63
N PRO A 305 -16.74 71.48 2.86
CA PRO A 305 -18.19 71.28 2.60
C PRO A 305 -18.60 71.42 1.07
N PRO A 306 -19.86 71.74 0.65
CA PRO A 306 -20.88 70.76 0.26
C PRO A 306 -21.55 70.99 -1.14
N ARG A 307 -22.49 70.08 -1.50
CA ARG A 307 -23.63 70.20 -2.46
C ARG A 307 -23.33 70.13 -3.98
N GLN A 308 -23.90 69.14 -4.69
CA GLN A 308 -25.22 69.15 -5.36
C GLN A 308 -25.30 68.08 -6.48
N GLY A 309 -26.39 67.29 -6.49
CA GLY A 309 -27.15 66.93 -7.69
C GLY A 309 -26.70 65.76 -8.58
N GLY A 310 -27.62 64.81 -8.81
CA GLY A 310 -27.73 64.09 -10.09
C GLY A 310 -27.63 62.56 -10.03
N PRO A 311 -28.66 61.81 -10.46
CA PRO A 311 -28.67 60.34 -10.44
C PRO A 311 -28.07 59.76 -11.73
N SER A 312 -27.59 58.51 -11.70
CA SER A 312 -27.96 57.41 -12.63
C SER A 312 -26.85 56.36 -12.82
N GLN A 313 -27.29 55.11 -12.95
CA GLN A 313 -26.61 53.91 -13.48
C GLN A 313 -25.75 53.08 -12.52
N THR A 314 -26.43 52.18 -11.81
CA THR A 314 -25.87 50.96 -11.24
C THR A 314 -25.50 49.98 -12.37
N SER A 315 -24.21 49.87 -12.70
CA SER A 315 -23.67 48.65 -13.33
C SER A 315 -23.26 47.72 -12.20
N GLN A 316 -23.96 46.59 -12.07
CA GLN A 316 -23.59 45.52 -11.15
C GLN A 316 -22.32 44.84 -11.69
N VAL A 317 -21.28 44.82 -10.86
CA VAL A 317 -20.07 44.01 -11.05
C VAL A 317 -20.30 42.69 -10.32
N GLU A 318 -20.33 41.59 -11.07
CA GLU A 318 -20.31 40.22 -10.55
C GLU A 318 -18.98 39.92 -9.80
N PRO A 319 -18.99 39.04 -8.78
CA PRO A 319 -17.77 38.57 -8.14
C PRO A 319 -17.10 37.43 -8.93
N ALA A 320 -15.78 37.39 -8.87
CA ALA A 320 -14.87 36.63 -9.72
C ALA A 320 -15.05 35.10 -9.76
N LYS A 321 -15.23 34.55 -10.97
CA LYS A 321 -14.85 33.19 -11.39
C LYS A 321 -13.82 33.30 -12.53
N PRO A 322 -12.54 32.89 -12.36
CA PRO A 322 -11.70 32.71 -13.55
C PRO A 322 -10.78 31.48 -13.57
N THR A 323 -10.73 30.65 -12.52
CA THR A 323 -9.73 29.56 -12.45
C THR A 323 -10.29 28.18 -12.84
N LEU A 324 -11.58 27.94 -12.60
CA LEU A 324 -12.25 26.65 -12.80
C LEU A 324 -12.73 26.45 -14.25
N GLU A 325 -13.47 27.43 -14.79
CA GLU A 325 -13.95 27.45 -16.19
C GLU A 325 -12.81 27.33 -17.20
N LYS A 326 -11.66 27.97 -16.91
CA LYS A 326 -10.48 27.94 -17.79
C LYS A 326 -9.80 26.56 -17.85
N ARG A 327 -9.96 25.73 -16.81
CA ARG A 327 -9.46 24.34 -16.79
C ARG A 327 -10.43 23.37 -17.47
N LEU A 328 -11.74 23.58 -17.32
CA LEU A 328 -12.77 22.74 -17.93
C LEU A 328 -12.78 22.85 -19.46
N SER A 329 -12.69 24.09 -19.97
CA SER A 329 -12.55 24.35 -21.42
C SER A 329 -11.29 23.74 -22.04
N GLN A 330 -10.20 23.61 -21.28
CA GLN A 330 -8.99 22.89 -21.71
C GLN A 330 -9.16 21.36 -21.69
N LEU A 331 -9.91 20.81 -20.72
CA LEU A 331 -10.13 19.37 -20.57
C LEU A 331 -11.03 18.79 -21.68
N ALA A 332 -12.02 19.55 -22.14
CA ALA A 332 -12.84 19.18 -23.30
C ALA A 332 -12.04 19.05 -24.62
N SER A 333 -10.82 19.61 -24.69
CA SER A 333 -10.00 19.66 -25.92
C SER A 333 -8.83 18.65 -25.96
N LEU A 334 -8.53 17.93 -24.87
CA LEU A 334 -7.26 17.19 -24.70
C LEU A 334 -7.36 15.65 -24.81
N GLY A 335 -8.52 15.07 -25.10
CA GLY A 335 -8.71 13.61 -25.14
C GLY A 335 -8.74 13.02 -26.55
N ASN A 336 -7.80 12.13 -26.89
CA ASN A 336 -7.85 11.31 -28.10
C ASN A 336 -8.77 10.07 -27.95
N GLY A 337 -9.76 10.14 -27.06
CA GLY A 337 -10.71 9.07 -26.76
C GLY A 337 -11.98 9.62 -26.09
N GLY A 338 -13.07 9.72 -26.86
CA GLY A 338 -14.41 10.09 -26.39
C GLY A 338 -14.58 11.57 -26.01
N HIS A 339 -15.43 12.30 -26.73
CA HIS A 339 -15.86 13.64 -26.33
C HIS A 339 -16.78 13.50 -25.09
N LEU A 340 -16.39 14.09 -23.96
CA LEU A 340 -17.26 14.16 -22.78
C LEU A 340 -18.43 15.10 -23.08
N GLU A 341 -19.65 14.65 -22.79
CA GLU A 341 -20.86 15.43 -23.00
C GLU A 341 -21.08 16.41 -21.83
N GLU A 342 -21.34 17.68 -22.14
CA GLU A 342 -21.75 18.66 -21.15
C GLU A 342 -23.27 18.63 -21.03
N PHE A 343 -23.77 18.18 -19.88
CA PHE A 343 -25.19 18.03 -19.61
C PHE A 343 -25.74 19.26 -18.91
N SER A 344 -26.96 19.67 -19.26
CA SER A 344 -27.66 20.70 -18.48
C SER A 344 -28.22 20.12 -17.19
N LEU A 345 -28.22 20.90 -16.11
CA LEU A 345 -28.80 20.49 -14.84
C LEU A 345 -30.27 20.10 -14.99
N GLN A 346 -31.03 20.82 -15.84
CA GLN A 346 -32.43 20.51 -16.13
C GLN A 346 -32.63 19.10 -16.71
N MET A 347 -31.75 18.67 -17.61
CA MET A 347 -31.80 17.31 -18.16
C MET A 347 -31.54 16.26 -17.09
N LEU A 348 -30.54 16.47 -16.22
CA LEU A 348 -30.21 15.53 -15.14
C LEU A 348 -31.32 15.47 -14.07
N LEU A 349 -31.97 16.60 -13.79
CA LEU A 349 -33.15 16.67 -12.93
C LEU A 349 -34.31 15.86 -13.52
N HIS A 350 -34.57 15.99 -14.82
CA HIS A 350 -35.60 15.19 -15.49
C HIS A 350 -35.28 13.69 -15.43
N ALA A 351 -34.05 13.32 -15.78
CA ALA A 351 -33.58 11.93 -15.82
C ALA A 351 -33.66 11.21 -14.47
N THR A 352 -33.51 11.94 -13.36
CA THR A 352 -33.48 11.39 -11.99
C THR A 352 -34.79 11.61 -11.20
N SER A 353 -35.82 12.17 -11.85
CA SER A 353 -37.05 12.59 -11.17
C SER A 353 -36.76 13.54 -10.01
N ASN A 354 -36.02 14.61 -10.29
CA ASN A 354 -35.56 15.63 -9.34
C ASN A 354 -34.68 15.05 -8.21
N PHE A 355 -33.73 14.18 -8.57
CA PHE A 355 -32.86 13.47 -7.61
C PHE A 355 -33.65 12.78 -6.49
N SER A 356 -34.74 12.10 -6.85
CA SER A 356 -35.57 11.37 -5.89
C SER A 356 -34.78 10.28 -5.15
N GLU A 357 -35.11 10.07 -3.88
CA GLU A 357 -34.50 8.98 -3.09
C GLU A 357 -34.81 7.58 -3.67
N GLU A 358 -35.92 7.44 -4.41
CA GLU A 358 -36.27 6.20 -5.12
C GLU A 358 -35.28 5.84 -6.23
N ARG A 359 -34.62 6.85 -6.81
CA ARG A 359 -33.59 6.68 -7.84
C ARG A 359 -32.18 6.59 -7.26
N LYS A 360 -32.03 6.72 -5.95
CA LYS A 360 -30.70 6.71 -5.31
C LYS A 360 -30.14 5.30 -5.25
N ILE A 361 -28.94 5.13 -5.79
CA ILE A 361 -28.23 3.84 -5.81
C ILE A 361 -27.06 3.77 -4.82
N GLY A 362 -26.61 4.91 -4.29
CA GLY A 362 -25.59 4.94 -3.24
C GLY A 362 -25.30 6.33 -2.68
N SER A 363 -24.61 6.35 -1.55
CA SER A 363 -24.07 7.56 -0.92
C SER A 363 -22.63 7.32 -0.49
N GLY A 364 -21.77 8.32 -0.65
CA GLY A 364 -20.38 8.28 -0.20
C GLY A 364 -19.88 9.63 0.31
N SER A 365 -18.60 9.70 0.68
CA SER A 365 -17.98 10.94 1.20
C SER A 365 -17.97 12.11 0.20
N PHE A 366 -18.22 11.82 -1.08
CA PHE A 366 -18.22 12.80 -2.17
C PHE A 366 -19.62 13.12 -2.69
N GLY A 367 -20.67 12.63 -2.03
CA GLY A 367 -22.06 12.90 -2.37
C GLY A 367 -22.87 11.64 -2.70
N SER A 368 -24.00 11.86 -3.37
CA SER A 368 -25.01 10.83 -3.65
C SER A 368 -25.01 10.43 -5.12
N VAL A 369 -25.23 9.15 -5.41
CA VAL A 369 -25.30 8.59 -6.76
C VAL A 369 -26.73 8.15 -7.06
N TYR A 370 -27.25 8.58 -8.21
CA TYR A 370 -28.61 8.33 -8.67
C TYR A 370 -28.60 7.58 -9.99
N HIS A 371 -29.55 6.66 -10.18
CA HIS A 371 -29.87 6.08 -11.47
C HIS A 371 -30.75 7.06 -12.26
N GLY A 372 -30.37 7.35 -13.50
CA GLY A 372 -31.15 8.19 -14.40
C GLY A 372 -31.32 7.56 -15.76
N THR A 373 -32.38 7.96 -16.46
CA THR A 373 -32.61 7.61 -17.86
C THR A 373 -32.63 8.91 -18.66
N LEU A 374 -31.67 9.09 -19.56
CA LEU A 374 -31.61 10.25 -20.45
C LEU A 374 -32.73 10.16 -21.52
N ASP A 375 -33.03 11.29 -22.16
CA ASP A 375 -34.13 11.38 -23.15
C ASP A 375 -33.90 10.48 -24.38
N ASP A 376 -32.65 10.12 -24.68
CA ASP A 376 -32.28 9.18 -25.72
C ASP A 376 -32.37 7.70 -25.30
N GLY A 377 -32.78 7.43 -24.07
CA GLY A 377 -32.93 6.09 -23.49
C GLY A 377 -31.65 5.52 -22.87
N ARG A 378 -30.53 6.24 -22.85
CA ARG A 378 -29.32 5.81 -22.14
C ARG A 378 -29.56 5.78 -20.64
N GLU A 379 -29.26 4.64 -20.02
CA GLU A 379 -29.21 4.51 -18.56
C GLU A 379 -27.86 4.99 -18.04
N VAL A 380 -27.90 5.87 -17.04
CA VAL A 380 -26.73 6.55 -16.50
C VAL A 380 -26.70 6.52 -14.98
N ALA A 381 -25.49 6.52 -14.42
CA ALA A 381 -25.25 6.75 -13.00
C ALA A 381 -24.78 8.21 -12.81
N ILE A 382 -25.57 8.99 -12.09
CA ILE A 382 -25.38 10.43 -11.91
C ILE A 382 -24.90 10.67 -10.48
N LYS A 383 -23.63 11.04 -10.34
CA LYS A 383 -23.00 11.34 -9.05
C LYS A 383 -23.05 12.85 -8.82
N ARG A 384 -23.82 13.27 -7.82
CA ARG A 384 -24.01 14.67 -7.43
C ARG A 384 -23.29 14.94 -6.12
N ALA A 385 -22.46 15.97 -6.09
CA ALA A 385 -21.85 16.45 -4.85
C ALA A 385 -22.93 16.99 -3.90
N GLU A 386 -22.87 16.60 -2.62
CA GLU A 386 -23.82 17.10 -1.62
C GLU A 386 -23.49 18.54 -1.21
N VAL A 387 -24.42 19.46 -1.45
CA VAL A 387 -24.43 20.81 -0.89
C VAL A 387 -25.23 20.76 0.40
N SER A 388 -24.57 20.73 1.56
CA SER A 388 -25.26 20.74 2.85
C SER A 388 -25.95 22.10 3.08
N SER A 389 -27.25 22.18 2.82
CA SER A 389 -28.06 23.38 3.07
C SER A 389 -28.55 23.52 4.53
N SER A 390 -27.73 23.12 5.52
CA SER A 390 -28.09 23.31 6.94
C SER A 390 -26.88 23.40 7.87
N THR A 391 -26.61 24.63 8.33
CA THR A 391 -26.02 25.04 9.62
C THR A 391 -24.59 24.61 10.00
N SER A 392 -23.62 25.52 9.87
CA SER A 392 -23.06 26.26 11.02
C SER A 392 -21.98 27.24 10.54
N TYR A 393 -22.09 28.49 10.98
CA TYR A 393 -21.13 29.57 10.76
C TYR A 393 -19.79 29.24 11.45
N ALA A 394 -18.93 28.41 10.82
CA ALA A 394 -17.48 28.32 11.01
C ALA A 394 -16.92 27.06 10.32
N GLY A 395 -16.81 27.07 8.98
CA GLY A 395 -16.14 25.98 8.24
C GLY A 395 -16.51 25.78 6.77
N GLY A 396 -17.39 26.60 6.19
CA GLY A 396 -17.99 26.37 4.87
C GLY A 396 -17.04 26.45 3.66
N THR A 397 -16.00 27.28 3.69
CA THR A 397 -15.16 27.53 2.51
C THR A 397 -14.23 26.35 2.18
N LYS A 398 -13.60 25.76 3.20
CA LYS A 398 -12.64 24.66 3.01
C LYS A 398 -13.29 23.40 2.44
N ARG A 399 -14.51 23.05 2.89
CA ARG A 399 -15.24 21.88 2.41
C ARG A 399 -15.71 22.01 0.96
N GLN A 400 -16.14 23.21 0.57
CA GLN A 400 -16.58 23.49 -0.80
C GLN A 400 -15.39 23.50 -1.77
N GLU A 401 -14.24 24.03 -1.35
CA GLU A 401 -12.98 23.92 -2.09
C GLU A 401 -12.56 22.45 -2.22
N ASP A 402 -12.56 21.67 -1.14
CA ASP A 402 -12.20 20.23 -1.16
C ASP A 402 -13.11 19.41 -2.10
N GLN A 403 -14.42 19.71 -2.15
CA GLN A 403 -15.37 19.08 -3.08
C GLN A 403 -15.11 19.48 -4.54
N GLY A 404 -14.86 20.77 -4.81
CA GLY A 404 -14.50 21.24 -6.14
C GLY A 404 -13.19 20.63 -6.65
N HIS A 405 -12.19 20.52 -5.77
CA HIS A 405 -10.93 19.85 -6.07
C HIS A 405 -11.12 18.35 -6.36
N ALA A 406 -11.96 17.65 -5.60
CA ALA A 406 -12.26 16.25 -5.84
C ALA A 406 -12.95 16.03 -7.19
N PHE A 407 -13.93 16.88 -7.54
CA PHE A 407 -14.62 16.86 -8.83
C PHE A 407 -13.68 17.07 -10.00
N VAL A 408 -12.84 18.12 -9.94
CA VAL A 408 -11.88 18.43 -11.02
C VAL A 408 -10.86 17.31 -11.19
N ASN A 409 -10.35 16.77 -10.09
CA ASN A 409 -9.39 15.66 -10.15
C ASN A 409 -10.03 14.40 -10.77
N GLU A 410 -11.27 14.08 -10.40
CA GLU A 410 -12.00 12.92 -10.95
C GLU A 410 -12.28 13.11 -12.45
N LEU A 411 -12.71 14.30 -12.86
CA LEU A 411 -12.95 14.66 -14.26
C LEU A 411 -11.65 14.65 -15.10
N GLU A 412 -10.57 15.28 -14.61
CA GLU A 412 -9.28 15.30 -15.30
C GLU A 412 -8.70 13.88 -15.46
N PHE A 413 -8.85 13.05 -14.43
CA PHE A 413 -8.30 11.71 -14.46
C PHE A 413 -9.11 10.76 -15.35
N LEU A 414 -10.43 10.74 -15.20
CA LEU A 414 -11.29 9.79 -15.92
C LEU A 414 -11.54 10.18 -17.37
N SER A 415 -11.45 11.47 -17.72
CA SER A 415 -11.46 11.93 -19.13
C SER A 415 -10.32 11.31 -19.96
N ARG A 416 -9.22 10.89 -19.32
CA ARG A 416 -8.05 10.30 -19.98
C ARG A 416 -8.05 8.77 -19.95
N LEU A 417 -9.05 8.13 -19.32
CA LEU A 417 -9.06 6.69 -19.09
C LEU A 417 -10.26 6.02 -19.75
N ASN A 418 -9.97 5.29 -20.82
CA ASN A 418 -10.91 4.34 -21.41
C ASN A 418 -10.37 2.92 -21.26
N HIS A 419 -10.94 2.16 -20.33
CA HIS A 419 -10.55 0.77 -20.11
C HIS A 419 -11.76 -0.08 -19.75
N LYS A 420 -11.89 -1.27 -20.36
CA LYS A 420 -13.00 -2.23 -20.18
C LYS A 420 -13.34 -2.68 -18.75
N ASN A 421 -12.53 -2.30 -17.75
CA ASN A 421 -12.72 -2.66 -16.34
C ASN A 421 -12.89 -1.41 -15.46
N LEU A 422 -12.90 -0.21 -16.04
CA LEU A 422 -13.23 1.05 -15.39
C LEU A 422 -14.61 1.49 -15.88
N VAL A 423 -15.37 2.10 -14.99
CA VAL A 423 -16.66 2.70 -15.36
C VAL A 423 -16.38 3.89 -16.27
N GLY A 424 -16.97 3.90 -17.45
CA GLY A 424 -16.86 4.98 -18.42
C GLY A 424 -17.50 6.26 -17.90
N LEU A 425 -16.74 7.34 -17.89
CA LEU A 425 -17.27 8.69 -17.71
C LEU A 425 -17.87 9.16 -19.03
N LEU A 426 -19.16 9.49 -19.02
CA LEU A 426 -19.90 9.96 -20.20
C LEU A 426 -19.84 11.49 -20.31
N GLY A 427 -19.85 12.18 -19.18
CA GLY A 427 -19.89 13.63 -19.17
C GLY A 427 -19.99 14.24 -17.78
N TYR A 428 -20.25 15.53 -17.76
CA TYR A 428 -20.34 16.32 -16.54
C TYR A 428 -21.38 17.44 -16.68
N CYS A 429 -21.78 18.00 -15.54
CA CYS A 429 -22.57 19.22 -15.45
C CYS A 429 -21.94 20.11 -14.37
N GLU A 430 -21.63 21.35 -14.75
CA GLU A 430 -21.22 22.41 -13.82
C GLU A 430 -22.25 23.53 -13.94
N ASP A 431 -23.08 23.72 -12.92
CA ASP A 431 -24.08 24.79 -12.91
C ASP A 431 -24.08 25.50 -11.55
N PHE A 432 -23.61 26.75 -11.50
CA PHE A 432 -23.38 27.62 -10.33
C PHE A 432 -22.74 26.97 -9.09
N ASN A 433 -23.45 26.06 -8.42
CA ASN A 433 -23.08 25.37 -7.19
C ASN A 433 -23.36 23.84 -7.24
N GLU A 434 -23.66 23.32 -8.42
CA GLU A 434 -23.91 21.90 -8.68
C GLU A 434 -22.74 21.31 -9.47
N LEU A 435 -22.10 20.32 -8.86
CA LEU A 435 -21.01 19.55 -9.47
C LEU A 435 -21.51 18.12 -9.65
N VAL A 436 -21.73 17.74 -10.90
CA VAL A 436 -22.34 16.46 -11.24
C VAL A 436 -21.52 15.73 -12.30
N LEU A 437 -21.22 14.46 -12.03
CA LEU A 437 -20.53 13.56 -12.95
C LEU A 437 -21.51 12.49 -13.46
N VAL A 438 -21.47 12.23 -14.77
CA VAL A 438 -22.37 11.30 -15.44
C VAL A 438 -21.57 10.11 -15.94
N TYR A 439 -21.92 8.92 -15.46
CA TYR A 439 -21.27 7.65 -15.74
C TYR A 439 -22.21 6.70 -16.48
N GLU A 440 -21.62 5.71 -17.16
CA GLU A 440 -22.39 4.55 -17.62
C GLU A 440 -23.02 3.81 -16.42
N TYR A 441 -24.26 3.34 -16.58
CA TYR A 441 -24.95 2.59 -15.54
C TYR A 441 -24.49 1.13 -15.50
N MET A 442 -24.18 0.63 -14.30
CA MET A 442 -23.75 -0.73 -14.05
C MET A 442 -24.92 -1.57 -13.52
N ASN A 443 -25.64 -2.24 -14.44
CA ASN A 443 -26.87 -2.97 -14.15
C ASN A 443 -26.77 -4.14 -13.15
N ASN A 444 -25.57 -4.68 -12.91
CA ASN A 444 -25.36 -5.76 -11.93
C ASN A 444 -25.20 -5.26 -10.49
N GLY A 445 -25.20 -3.94 -10.25
CA GLY A 445 -25.05 -3.38 -8.92
C GLY A 445 -23.62 -3.46 -8.38
N SER A 446 -23.46 -3.16 -7.09
CA SER A 446 -22.14 -3.06 -6.46
C SER A 446 -21.55 -4.43 -6.11
N LEU A 447 -20.23 -4.49 -5.96
CA LEU A 447 -19.59 -5.70 -5.45
C LEU A 447 -20.06 -5.98 -4.01
N HIS A 448 -20.29 -4.93 -3.23
CA HIS A 448 -20.82 -5.05 -1.87
C HIS A 448 -22.17 -5.80 -1.87
N ASP A 449 -23.08 -5.46 -2.78
CA ASP A 449 -24.39 -6.12 -2.87
C ASP A 449 -24.24 -7.61 -3.22
N HIS A 450 -23.34 -7.94 -4.15
CA HIS A 450 -23.05 -9.31 -4.54
C HIS A 450 -22.37 -10.16 -3.45
N LEU A 451 -21.71 -9.54 -2.49
CA LEU A 451 -21.03 -10.21 -1.39
C LEU A 451 -21.91 -10.32 -0.13
N HIS A 452 -22.80 -9.35 0.09
CA HIS A 452 -23.48 -9.19 1.38
C HIS A 452 -25.00 -9.21 1.30
N LYS A 453 -25.62 -8.84 0.17
CA LYS A 453 -27.08 -8.65 0.07
C LYS A 453 -27.78 -9.67 -0.82
N LEU A 454 -27.14 -10.11 -1.91
CA LEU A 454 -27.75 -11.02 -2.88
C LEU A 454 -27.64 -12.49 -2.41
N GLN A 455 -28.78 -13.14 -2.17
CA GLN A 455 -28.85 -14.57 -1.80
C GLN A 455 -28.36 -15.50 -2.91
N SER A 456 -28.55 -15.11 -4.19
CA SER A 456 -27.99 -15.80 -5.35
C SER A 456 -27.11 -14.85 -6.13
N SER A 457 -25.81 -15.09 -6.15
CA SER A 457 -24.83 -14.24 -6.81
C SER A 457 -23.95 -15.07 -7.75
N PRO A 458 -23.63 -14.59 -8.97
CA PRO A 458 -22.65 -15.24 -9.82
C PRO A 458 -21.25 -15.29 -9.17
N LEU A 459 -21.01 -14.48 -8.11
CA LEU A 459 -19.80 -14.50 -7.29
C LEU A 459 -19.80 -15.57 -6.17
N MET A 460 -20.77 -16.48 -6.14
CA MET A 460 -20.76 -17.59 -5.17
C MET A 460 -19.60 -18.57 -5.42
N SER A 461 -19.10 -18.68 -6.65
CA SER A 461 -17.93 -19.50 -6.96
C SER A 461 -16.61 -18.74 -6.73
N TRP A 462 -15.62 -19.42 -6.15
CA TRP A 462 -14.28 -18.86 -5.94
C TRP A 462 -13.62 -18.43 -7.26
N THR A 463 -13.86 -19.16 -8.36
CA THR A 463 -13.39 -18.81 -9.70
C THR A 463 -13.94 -17.46 -10.17
N ALA A 464 -15.22 -17.17 -9.93
CA ALA A 464 -15.80 -15.87 -10.25
C ALA A 464 -15.22 -14.75 -9.37
N ARG A 465 -14.96 -15.03 -8.08
CA ARG A 465 -14.30 -14.07 -7.16
C ARG A 465 -12.87 -13.75 -7.59
N ILE A 466 -12.07 -14.76 -7.96
CA ILE A 466 -10.72 -14.56 -8.51
C ILE A 466 -10.78 -13.75 -9.80
N LYS A 467 -11.74 -14.02 -10.70
CA LYS A 467 -11.89 -13.30 -11.96
C LYS A 467 -12.18 -11.81 -11.73
N VAL A 468 -13.06 -11.48 -10.78
CA VAL A 468 -13.34 -10.09 -10.37
C VAL A 468 -12.12 -9.47 -9.66
N GLY A 469 -11.45 -10.21 -8.78
CA GLY A 469 -10.24 -9.77 -8.08
C GLY A 469 -9.08 -9.43 -9.03
N MET A 470 -8.82 -10.30 -10.02
CA MET A 470 -7.81 -10.07 -11.06
C MET A 470 -8.15 -8.89 -11.99
N GLN A 471 -9.43 -8.57 -12.17
CA GLN A 471 -9.85 -7.38 -12.93
C GLN A 471 -9.69 -6.11 -12.08
N ARG A 472 -9.91 -6.18 -10.76
CA ARG A 472 -9.67 -5.09 -9.80
C ARG A 472 -8.19 -4.75 -9.61
N SER A 473 -7.28 -5.73 -9.65
CA SER A 473 -5.83 -5.46 -9.53
C SER A 473 -5.29 -4.57 -10.67
N LEU A 474 -5.97 -4.54 -11.83
CA LEU A 474 -5.65 -3.62 -12.92
C LEU A 474 -6.12 -2.17 -12.65
N ARG A 475 -7.13 -1.96 -11.78
CA ARG A 475 -7.50 -0.62 -11.28
C ARG A 475 -6.48 -0.09 -10.28
N PHE A 476 -5.88 -0.97 -9.48
CA PHE A 476 -4.83 -0.59 -8.53
C PHE A 476 -3.53 -0.16 -9.21
N LEU A 477 -3.28 -0.67 -10.43
CA LEU A 477 -2.21 -0.21 -11.33
C LEU A 477 -2.45 1.19 -11.91
N LEU A 478 -3.67 1.73 -11.84
CA LEU A 478 -4.05 3.08 -12.29
C LEU A 478 -4.27 4.03 -11.10
N ARG A 479 -3.35 4.03 -10.12
CA ARG A 479 -3.43 4.79 -8.86
C ARG A 479 -3.44 6.33 -9.05
N GLN A 480 -4.59 6.89 -9.44
CA GLN A 480 -5.13 8.18 -8.99
C GLN A 480 -6.68 8.15 -8.99
N ILE A 481 -7.30 7.06 -8.52
CA ILE A 481 -8.76 6.98 -8.37
C ILE A 481 -9.16 7.47 -6.96
N PRO A 482 -9.91 8.58 -6.81
CA PRO A 482 -10.58 8.91 -5.55
C PRO A 482 -11.67 7.86 -5.26
N ALA A 483 -11.81 7.50 -3.99
CA ALA A 483 -12.75 6.49 -3.50
C ALA A 483 -14.21 6.85 -3.83
N ALA A 484 -14.82 6.24 -4.86
CA ALA A 484 -16.23 6.48 -5.16
C ALA A 484 -16.98 5.37 -5.91
N LEU A 485 -16.49 4.13 -5.93
CA LEU A 485 -17.20 2.99 -6.57
C LEU A 485 -17.04 1.69 -5.74
N GLU A 486 -17.30 1.77 -4.44
CA GLU A 486 -17.56 0.58 -3.61
C GLU A 486 -18.95 0.00 -3.88
#